data_AF-A0A397HRW9-F1
#
_entry.id   AF-A0A397HRW9-F1
#
_cell.length_a   1.000
_cell.length_b   1.000
_cell.length_c   1.000
_cell.angle_alpha   90.00
_cell.angle_beta   90.00
_cell.angle_gamma   90.00
#
_symmetry.space_group_name_H-M   'P 1'
#
loop_
_entity.id
_entity.type
_entity.pdbx_description
1 polymer ?
#
loop_
_entity_poly.entity_id
_entity_poly.type
_entity_poly.pdbx_seq_one_letter_code
_entity_poly.pdbx_strand_id
1 'polypeptide(L)'
;MNNQNSSLDAQRKRKSKSYETPDQQNERLSRDRERKHEKRTRLADNSGRKRQRQEQESNETRQDNRQDQISNRNELDTINRQQNNNIDLQRLGQPQSNTTTLDELDRIVLRQFRVKMDKLKFNLCPLCNESFPSITIVKGEC
;
A
#
# COMPACT_ATOMS: atom_id res chain seq x y z
N MET A 1 -11.59 42.53 29.50
CA MET A 1 -12.80 42.20 28.72
C MET A 1 -13.23 40.79 29.07
N ASN A 2 -14.37 40.64 29.74
CA ASN A 2 -14.81 39.37 30.32
C ASN A 2 -15.43 38.46 29.24
N ASN A 3 -14.76 37.33 28.98
CA ASN A 3 -15.20 36.31 28.05
C ASN A 3 -16.38 35.50 28.64
N GLN A 4 -17.60 36.02 28.50
CA GLN A 4 -18.83 35.40 29.00
C GLN A 4 -19.58 34.55 27.97
N ASN A 5 -18.88 33.89 27.04
CA ASN A 5 -19.53 32.93 26.13
C ASN A 5 -19.43 31.48 26.65
N SER A 6 -19.95 31.24 27.87
CA SER A 6 -20.23 29.87 28.31
C SER A 6 -21.70 29.57 28.09
N SER A 7 -22.00 28.53 27.30
CA SER A 7 -23.37 28.05 27.09
C SER A 7 -24.10 27.92 28.43
N LEU A 8 -25.40 28.25 28.44
CA LEU A 8 -26.26 28.14 29.63
C LEU A 8 -26.15 26.75 30.30
N ASP A 9 -25.94 25.70 29.50
CA ASP A 9 -25.70 24.35 30.01
C ASP A 9 -24.38 24.19 30.75
N ALA A 10 -23.32 24.84 30.28
CA ALA A 10 -22.03 24.82 30.96
C ALA A 10 -22.12 25.55 32.32
N GLN A 11 -22.87 26.65 32.37
CA GLN A 11 -23.12 27.39 33.62
C GLN A 11 -23.99 26.57 34.59
N ARG A 12 -25.06 25.94 34.08
CA ARG A 12 -25.92 25.04 34.88
C ARG A 12 -25.13 23.87 35.46
N LYS A 13 -24.30 23.20 34.66
CA LYS A 13 -23.44 22.10 35.11
C LYS A 13 -22.38 22.54 36.13
N ARG A 14 -21.84 23.75 36.01
CA ARG A 14 -20.90 24.31 37.01
C ARG A 14 -21.58 24.58 38.34
N LYS A 15 -22.76 25.22 38.33
CA LYS A 15 -23.56 25.43 39.55
C LYS A 15 -23.99 24.12 40.19
N SER A 16 -24.43 23.14 39.40
CA SER A 16 -24.78 21.81 39.94
C SER A 16 -23.62 21.13 40.66
N LYS A 17 -22.38 21.32 40.18
CA LYS A 17 -21.17 20.76 40.81
C LYS A 17 -20.75 21.49 42.08
N SER A 18 -21.07 22.78 42.23
CA SER A 18 -20.73 23.53 43.45
C SER A 18 -21.57 23.15 44.66
N TYR A 19 -22.70 22.46 44.45
CA TYR A 19 -23.55 21.92 45.50
C TYR A 19 -23.38 20.41 45.71
N GLU A 20 -22.41 19.77 45.04
CA GLU A 20 -22.11 18.34 45.26
C GLU A 20 -21.58 18.15 46.69
N THR A 21 -22.10 17.15 47.40
CA THR A 21 -21.50 16.69 48.65
C THR A 21 -20.18 15.95 48.38
N PRO A 22 -19.29 15.81 49.37
CA PRO A 22 -18.03 15.07 49.20
C PRO A 22 -18.23 13.64 48.67
N ASP A 23 -19.30 12.96 49.12
CA ASP A 23 -19.63 11.60 48.68
C ASP A 23 -20.07 11.56 47.21
N GLN A 24 -20.92 12.50 46.79
CA GLN A 24 -21.35 12.63 45.39
C GLN A 24 -20.18 12.99 44.47
N GLN A 25 -19.27 13.84 44.95
CA GLN A 25 -18.05 14.19 44.22
C GLN A 25 -17.15 12.96 44.04
N ASN A 26 -16.95 12.17 45.10
CA ASN A 26 -16.15 10.95 45.05
C ASN A 26 -16.76 9.91 44.10
N GLU A 27 -18.07 9.72 44.14
CA GLU A 27 -18.78 8.80 43.25
C GLU A 27 -18.66 9.24 41.78
N ARG A 28 -18.81 10.54 41.50
CA ARG A 28 -18.62 11.10 40.16
C ARG A 28 -17.19 10.90 39.66
N LEU A 29 -16.19 11.11 40.52
CA LEU A 29 -14.78 10.90 40.18
C LEU A 29 -14.47 9.42 39.97
N SER A 30 -15.06 8.53 40.76
CA SER A 30 -14.92 7.08 40.60
C SER A 30 -15.42 6.62 39.23
N ARG A 31 -16.65 7.03 38.85
CA ARG A 31 -17.24 6.75 37.54
C ARG A 31 -16.46 7.36 36.36
N ASP A 32 -15.78 8.49 36.56
CA ASP A 32 -14.92 9.09 35.53
C ASP A 32 -13.59 8.33 35.38
N ARG A 33 -13.00 7.88 36.50
CA ARG A 33 -11.80 7.04 36.49
C ARG A 33 -12.05 5.71 35.81
N GLU A 34 -13.17 5.05 36.12
CA GLU A 34 -13.59 3.79 35.50
C GLU A 34 -13.78 3.93 33.99
N ARG A 35 -14.55 4.94 33.53
CA ARG A 35 -14.72 5.22 32.10
C ARG A 35 -13.40 5.50 31.37
N LYS A 36 -12.47 6.21 32.02
CA LYS A 36 -11.14 6.44 31.45
C LYS A 36 -10.31 5.17 31.37
N HIS A 37 -10.39 4.31 32.39
CA HIS A 37 -9.71 3.03 32.41
C HIS A 37 -10.22 2.13 31.28
N GLU A 38 -11.54 1.98 31.16
CA GLU A 38 -12.19 1.18 30.11
C GLU A 38 -11.87 1.69 28.69
N LYS A 39 -11.83 3.02 28.51
CA LYS A 39 -11.42 3.59 27.22
C LYS A 39 -9.98 3.25 26.88
N ARG A 40 -9.07 3.25 27.85
CA ARG A 40 -7.65 2.91 27.64
C ARG A 40 -7.46 1.43 27.31
N THR A 41 -8.16 0.53 27.99
CA THR A 41 -8.10 -0.92 27.70
C THR A 41 -8.65 -1.22 26.30
N ARG A 42 -9.81 -0.67 25.93
CA ARG A 42 -10.36 -0.82 24.57
C ARG A 42 -9.43 -0.30 23.47
N LEU A 43 -8.72 0.81 23.72
CA LEU A 43 -7.75 1.36 22.77
C LEU A 43 -6.50 0.48 22.67
N ALA A 44 -6.02 -0.08 23.78
CA ALA A 44 -4.93 -1.04 23.80
C ALA A 44 -5.29 -2.30 22.99
N ASP A 45 -6.48 -2.86 23.20
CA ASP A 45 -6.96 -4.05 22.48
C ASP A 45 -7.13 -3.78 20.98
N ASN A 46 -7.68 -2.63 20.59
CA ASN A 46 -7.79 -2.24 19.19
C ASN A 46 -6.43 -2.00 18.54
N SER A 47 -5.45 -1.47 19.28
CA SER A 47 -4.09 -1.28 18.77
C SER A 47 -3.36 -2.60 18.54
N GLY A 48 -3.55 -3.58 19.44
CA GLY A 48 -3.01 -4.93 19.28
C GLY A 48 -3.65 -5.68 18.11
N ARG A 49 -4.98 -5.62 17.98
CA ARG A 49 -5.71 -6.25 16.86
C ARG A 49 -5.34 -5.67 15.50
N LYS A 50 -5.09 -4.35 15.42
CA LYS A 50 -4.61 -3.71 14.18
C LYS A 50 -3.20 -4.17 13.80
N ARG A 51 -2.29 -4.25 14.78
CA ARG A 51 -0.93 -4.77 14.53
C ARG A 51 -0.94 -6.23 14.08
N GLN A 52 -1.75 -7.06 14.73
CA GLN A 52 -1.84 -8.48 14.39
C GLN A 52 -2.42 -8.70 12.98
N ARG A 53 -3.45 -7.93 12.58
CA ARG A 53 -3.97 -7.99 11.20
C ARG A 53 -2.94 -7.54 10.17
N GLN A 54 -2.21 -6.46 10.45
CA GLN A 54 -1.20 -5.93 9.53
C GLN A 54 -0.02 -6.91 9.37
N GLU A 55 0.33 -7.64 10.43
CA GLU A 55 1.36 -8.68 10.40
C GLU A 55 0.90 -9.94 9.66
N GLN A 56 -0.37 -10.32 9.79
CA GLN A 56 -0.98 -11.40 9.01
C GLN A 56 -1.02 -11.06 7.51
N GLU A 57 -1.53 -9.89 7.15
CA GLU A 57 -1.58 -9.43 5.74
C GLU A 57 -0.17 -9.33 5.12
N SER A 58 0.82 -8.86 5.90
CA SER A 58 2.22 -8.82 5.42
C SER A 58 2.84 -10.20 5.25
N ASN A 59 2.45 -11.19 6.05
CA ASN A 59 2.96 -12.56 5.94
C ASN A 59 2.28 -13.33 4.80
N GLU A 60 0.98 -13.15 4.57
CA GLU A 60 0.27 -13.70 3.41
C GLU A 60 0.88 -13.17 2.10
N THR A 61 1.07 -11.85 2.00
CA THR A 61 1.71 -11.24 0.82
C THR A 61 3.14 -11.76 0.59
N ARG A 62 3.87 -12.13 1.64
CA ARG A 62 5.22 -12.72 1.54
C ARG A 62 5.19 -14.18 1.13
N GLN A 63 4.17 -14.94 1.53
CA GLN A 63 4.00 -16.32 1.10
C GLN A 63 3.59 -16.38 -0.37
N ASP A 64 2.65 -15.56 -0.82
CA ASP A 64 2.22 -15.51 -2.23
C ASP A 64 3.40 -15.17 -3.16
N ASN A 65 4.18 -14.14 -2.83
CA ASN A 65 5.37 -13.77 -3.61
C ASN A 65 6.45 -14.86 -3.62
N ARG A 66 6.55 -15.69 -2.57
CA ARG A 66 7.48 -16.84 -2.55
C ARG A 66 6.94 -18.00 -3.39
N GLN A 67 5.64 -18.25 -3.35
CA GLN A 67 4.98 -19.28 -4.16
C GLN A 67 5.16 -18.98 -5.66
N ASP A 68 5.00 -17.72 -6.05
CA ASP A 68 5.21 -17.26 -7.43
C ASP A 68 6.66 -17.38 -7.88
N GLN A 69 7.64 -17.04 -7.03
CA GLN A 69 9.06 -17.21 -7.36
C GLN A 69 9.47 -18.69 -7.49
N ILE A 70 8.94 -19.56 -6.63
CA ILE A 70 9.25 -21.00 -6.67
C ILE A 70 8.61 -21.66 -7.92
N SER A 71 7.37 -21.29 -8.27
CA SER A 71 6.72 -21.81 -9.49
C SER A 71 7.48 -21.38 -10.75
N ASN A 72 7.86 -20.10 -10.85
CA ASN A 72 8.62 -19.58 -11.99
C ASN A 72 10.02 -20.21 -12.12
N ARG A 73 10.68 -20.54 -11.00
CA ARG A 73 11.99 -21.20 -11.02
C ARG A 73 11.91 -22.66 -11.46
N ASN A 74 10.88 -23.39 -11.02
CA ASN A 74 10.69 -24.79 -11.40
C ASN A 74 10.33 -24.93 -12.90
N GLU A 75 9.58 -23.98 -13.48
CA GLU A 75 9.34 -23.93 -14.93
C GLU A 75 10.63 -23.69 -15.71
N LEU A 76 11.47 -22.76 -15.26
CA LEU A 76 12.74 -22.44 -15.92
C LEU A 76 13.74 -23.61 -15.92
N ASP A 77 13.85 -24.33 -14.79
CA ASP A 77 14.74 -25.51 -14.66
C ASP A 77 14.24 -26.72 -15.48
N THR A 78 12.93 -26.85 -15.69
CA THR A 78 12.35 -27.92 -16.53
C THR A 78 12.59 -27.66 -18.02
N ILE A 79 12.54 -26.40 -18.46
CA ILE A 79 12.76 -26.00 -19.85
C ILE A 79 14.25 -26.09 -20.24
N ASN A 80 15.17 -25.74 -19.33
CA ASN A 80 16.61 -25.80 -19.58
C ASN A 80 17.12 -27.25 -19.80
N ARG A 81 16.48 -28.25 -19.17
CA ARG A 81 16.80 -29.67 -19.42
C ARG A 81 16.33 -30.18 -20.78
N GLN A 82 15.33 -29.56 -21.39
CA GLN A 82 14.83 -29.97 -22.72
C GLN A 82 15.62 -29.33 -23.86
N GLN A 83 16.21 -28.15 -23.67
CA GLN A 83 16.99 -27.45 -24.71
C GLN A 83 18.43 -27.98 -24.91
N ASN A 84 19.02 -28.64 -23.91
CA ASN A 84 20.40 -29.15 -23.99
C ASN A 84 20.58 -30.45 -24.81
N ASN A 85 19.49 -31.06 -25.31
CA ASN A 85 19.58 -32.29 -26.11
C ASN A 85 19.58 -32.06 -27.64
N ASN A 86 19.66 -30.80 -28.11
CA ASN A 86 19.39 -30.50 -29.52
C ASN A 86 20.33 -29.45 -30.15
N ILE A 87 21.57 -29.33 -29.69
CA ILE A 87 22.55 -28.47 -30.35
C ILE A 87 23.83 -29.26 -30.63
N ASP A 88 23.81 -30.03 -31.72
CA ASP A 88 25.03 -30.31 -32.48
C ASP A 88 24.64 -30.63 -33.92
N LEU A 89 24.58 -29.59 -34.77
CA LEU A 89 25.17 -29.57 -36.10
C LEU A 89 24.83 -28.25 -36.82
N GLN A 90 25.84 -27.67 -37.46
CA GLN A 90 25.79 -26.61 -38.49
C GLN A 90 25.75 -25.14 -38.02
N ARG A 91 26.94 -24.62 -37.67
CA ARG A 91 27.27 -23.20 -37.84
C ARG A 91 28.49 -23.05 -38.76
N LEU A 92 28.25 -22.80 -40.05
CA LEU A 92 29.24 -22.23 -40.96
C LEU A 92 28.52 -21.33 -41.98
N GLY A 93 28.70 -20.02 -41.81
CA GLY A 93 28.65 -19.03 -42.90
C GLY A 93 27.28 -18.65 -43.49
N GLN A 94 26.53 -17.77 -42.81
CA GLN A 94 25.58 -16.88 -43.49
C GLN A 94 25.35 -15.61 -42.64
N PRO A 95 25.28 -14.42 -43.25
CA PRO A 95 24.85 -13.21 -42.54
C PRO A 95 23.36 -13.38 -42.25
N GLN A 96 23.05 -13.86 -41.04
CA GLN A 96 21.69 -13.96 -40.57
C GLN A 96 21.17 -12.51 -40.49
N SER A 97 20.21 -12.17 -41.36
CA SER A 97 19.24 -11.16 -41.01
C SER A 97 18.68 -11.59 -39.65
N ASN A 98 19.12 -10.94 -38.57
CA ASN A 98 18.67 -11.21 -37.22
C ASN A 98 17.22 -10.73 -37.08
N THR A 99 16.30 -11.25 -37.89
CA THR A 99 14.91 -11.35 -37.49
C THR A 99 14.89 -12.46 -36.45
N THR A 100 15.36 -12.13 -35.25
CA THR A 100 15.11 -12.91 -34.04
C THR A 100 13.59 -12.94 -33.94
N THR A 101 12.97 -14.00 -34.45
CA THR A 101 11.54 -14.24 -34.31
C THR A 101 11.29 -14.32 -32.82
N LEU A 102 10.72 -13.24 -32.28
CA LEU A 102 10.33 -13.16 -30.88
C LEU A 102 9.46 -14.38 -30.57
N ASP A 103 9.81 -15.07 -29.49
CA ASP A 103 9.05 -16.19 -28.99
C ASP A 103 7.65 -15.72 -28.56
N GLU A 104 6.68 -16.62 -28.51
CA GLU A 104 5.30 -16.28 -28.15
C GLU A 104 5.22 -15.63 -26.77
N LEU A 105 6.10 -16.06 -25.85
CA LEU A 105 6.23 -15.45 -24.53
C LEU A 105 6.63 -13.97 -24.61
N ASP A 106 7.67 -13.65 -25.39
CA ASP A 106 8.13 -12.27 -25.59
C ASP A 106 7.02 -11.41 -26.19
N ARG A 107 6.25 -11.95 -27.14
CA ARG A 107 5.12 -11.26 -27.76
C ARG A 107 4.03 -10.94 -26.74
N ILE A 108 3.72 -11.86 -25.84
CA ILE A 108 2.74 -11.65 -24.76
C ILE A 108 3.22 -10.56 -23.80
N VAL A 109 4.47 -10.63 -23.35
CA VAL A 109 5.06 -9.64 -22.44
C VAL A 109 5.05 -8.25 -23.08
N LEU A 110 5.47 -8.14 -24.35
CA LEU A 110 5.44 -6.88 -25.09
C LEU A 110 4.02 -6.35 -25.27
N ARG A 111 3.03 -7.23 -25.50
CA ARG A 111 1.62 -6.82 -25.58
C ARG A 111 1.13 -6.26 -24.24
N GLN A 112 1.44 -6.92 -23.14
CA GLN A 112 1.07 -6.42 -21.80
C GLN A 112 1.76 -5.09 -21.47
N PHE A 113 3.03 -4.96 -21.84
CA PHE A 113 3.78 -3.71 -21.69
C PHE A 113 3.10 -2.57 -22.47
N ARG A 114 2.79 -2.80 -23.75
CA ARG A 114 2.09 -1.81 -24.59
C ARG A 114 0.75 -1.39 -23.98
N VAL A 115 -0.07 -2.34 -23.56
CA VAL A 115 -1.37 -2.06 -22.92
C VAL A 115 -1.22 -1.24 -21.64
N LYS A 116 -0.13 -1.41 -20.88
CA LYS A 116 0.16 -0.58 -19.69
C LYS A 116 0.63 0.83 -20.08
N MET A 117 1.49 0.94 -21.09
CA MET A 117 2.01 2.22 -21.58
C MET A 117 0.91 3.07 -22.24
N ASP A 118 0.02 2.47 -23.02
CA ASP A 118 -1.09 3.16 -23.69
C ASP A 118 -2.11 3.76 -22.72
N LYS A 119 -2.15 3.28 -21.47
CA LYS A 119 -3.02 3.81 -20.41
C LYS A 119 -2.45 5.07 -19.75
N LEU A 120 -1.20 5.42 -20.03
CA LEU A 120 -0.61 6.65 -19.51
C LEU A 120 -1.26 7.85 -20.20
N LYS A 121 -1.79 8.77 -19.41
CA LYS A 121 -2.18 10.09 -19.92
C LYS A 121 -0.92 10.88 -20.20
N PHE A 122 -0.83 11.56 -21.33
CA PHE A 122 0.30 12.42 -21.65
C PHE A 122 -0.13 13.88 -21.56
N ASN A 123 0.70 14.71 -20.95
CA ASN A 123 0.57 16.16 -20.96
C ASN A 123 1.68 16.76 -21.83
N LEU A 124 1.46 17.98 -22.31
CA LEU A 124 2.49 18.75 -23.02
C LEU A 124 3.20 19.66 -22.03
N CYS A 125 4.53 19.72 -22.13
CA CYS A 125 5.30 20.68 -21.38
C CYS A 125 5.03 22.09 -21.93
N PRO A 126 4.65 23.07 -21.09
CA PRO A 126 4.40 24.43 -21.56
C PRO A 126 5.66 25.16 -22.04
N LEU A 127 6.87 24.66 -21.73
CA LEU A 127 8.14 25.30 -22.08
C LEU A 127 8.70 24.81 -23.42
N CYS A 128 8.76 23.49 -23.63
CA CYS A 128 9.35 22.88 -24.83
C CYS A 128 8.33 22.15 -25.73
N ASN A 129 7.06 22.10 -25.34
CA ASN A 129 5.98 21.40 -26.06
C ASN A 129 6.20 19.90 -26.28
N GLU A 130 7.07 19.27 -25.48
CA GLU A 130 7.28 17.83 -25.49
C GLU A 130 6.19 17.09 -24.71
N SER A 131 5.80 15.91 -25.20
CA SER A 131 4.84 15.04 -24.51
C SER A 131 5.51 14.26 -23.41
N PHE A 132 5.01 14.38 -22.18
CA PHE A 132 5.48 13.60 -21.05
C PHE A 132 4.31 12.86 -20.37
N PRO A 133 4.54 11.66 -19.81
CA PRO A 133 3.52 10.98 -19.03
C PRO A 133 3.02 11.88 -17.88
N SER A 134 1.75 11.80 -17.54
CA SER A 134 1.09 12.56 -16.47
C SER A 134 1.51 12.04 -15.09
N ILE A 135 2.81 12.12 -14.81
CA ILE A 135 3.44 11.74 -13.56
C ILE A 135 3.81 13.00 -12.77
N THR A 136 3.79 12.89 -11.44
CA THR A 136 4.21 13.99 -10.57
C THR A 136 5.73 14.10 -10.59
N ILE A 137 6.25 15.18 -11.16
CA ILE A 137 7.68 15.48 -11.15
C ILE A 137 8.04 16.10 -9.79
N VAL A 138 8.80 15.35 -8.97
CA VAL A 138 9.15 15.74 -7.58
C VAL A 138 10.19 16.88 -7.51
N LYS A 139 10.81 17.25 -8.63
CA LYS A 139 11.83 18.32 -8.72
C LYS A 139 11.48 19.46 -9.68
N GLY A 140 10.26 19.51 -10.20
CA GLY A 140 9.74 20.68 -10.92
C GLY A 140 10.37 21.03 -12.26
N GLU A 141 11.23 20.17 -12.82
CA GLU A 141 11.81 20.34 -14.15
C GLU A 141 11.21 19.30 -15.10
N CYS A 142 10.68 19.75 -16.23
CA CYS A 142 10.42 18.89 -17.38
C CYS A 142 11.74 18.37 -17.93
#